data_AF-A0A3A1UT32-F1
#
_entry.id   AF-A0A3A1UT32-F1
#
_cell.length_a   1.000
_cell.length_b   1.000
_cell.length_c   1.000
_cell.angle_alpha   90.00
_cell.angle_beta   90.00
_cell.angle_gamma   90.00
#
_symmetry.space_group_name_H-M   'P 1'
#
loop_
_entity.id
_entity.type
_entity.pdbx_description
1 polymer ?
#
loop_
_entity_poly.entity_id
_entity_poly.type
_entity_poly.pdbx_seq_one_letter_code
_entity_poly.pdbx_strand_id
1 'polypeptide(L)'
;MLTFQKKVAVLKNCESIVYTICLSILTDEHSACEMAKRVLIELFKDSEFWMREEKDRQAYISRLCMRRCFPPSMHMHAAAASSCVS
;
A
#
# COMPACT_ATOMS: atom_id res chain seq x y z
N MET A 1 -8.96 21.62 -3.25
CA MET A 1 -7.91 20.57 -3.20
C MET A 1 -7.29 20.57 -1.80
N LEU A 2 -7.15 19.42 -1.14
CA LEU A 2 -6.53 19.36 0.20
C LEU A 2 -5.04 19.75 0.13
N THR A 3 -4.55 20.45 1.14
CA THR A 3 -3.12 20.73 1.28
C THR A 3 -2.36 19.45 1.62
N PHE A 4 -1.04 19.45 1.37
CA PHE A 4 -0.16 18.32 1.69
C PHE A 4 -0.34 17.82 3.14
N GLN A 5 -0.29 18.75 4.11
CA GLN A 5 -0.42 18.41 5.53
C GLN A 5 -1.79 17.80 5.88
N LYS A 6 -2.87 18.28 5.26
CA LYS A 6 -4.21 17.70 5.45
C LYS A 6 -4.29 16.29 4.89
N LYS A 7 -3.69 16.03 3.72
CA LYS A 7 -3.61 14.68 3.15
C LYS A 7 -2.83 13.73 4.07
N VAL A 8 -1.69 14.17 4.60
CA VAL A 8 -0.89 13.38 5.54
C VAL A 8 -1.68 13.04 6.80
N ALA A 9 -2.40 14.01 7.37
CA ALA A 9 -3.23 13.78 8.56
C ALA A 9 -4.32 12.71 8.31
N VAL A 10 -4.99 12.77 7.16
CA VAL A 10 -5.97 11.74 6.76
C VAL A 10 -5.30 10.37 6.62
N LEU A 11 -4.15 10.30 5.94
CA LEU A 11 -3.45 9.03 5.73
C LEU A 11 -2.91 8.41 7.02
N LYS A 12 -2.50 9.21 8.01
CA LYS A 12 -2.14 8.73 9.35
C LYS A 12 -3.32 8.00 10.02
N ASN A 13 -4.55 8.51 9.84
CA ASN A 13 -5.75 7.82 10.34
C ASN A 13 -6.05 6.53 9.57
N CYS A 14 -5.56 6.40 8.34
CA CYS A 14 -5.69 5.17 7.55
C CYS A 14 -4.55 4.17 7.78
N GLU A 15 -3.47 4.55 8.46
CA GLU A 15 -2.25 3.74 8.57
C GLU A 15 -2.52 2.40 9.24
N SER A 16 -3.24 2.41 10.37
CA SER A 16 -3.57 1.20 11.12
C SER A 16 -4.39 0.22 10.29
N ILE A 17 -5.43 0.68 9.60
CA ILE A 17 -6.27 -0.19 8.77
C ILE A 17 -5.52 -0.74 7.56
N VAL A 18 -4.69 0.07 6.91
CA VAL A 18 -3.84 -0.40 5.80
C VAL A 18 -2.88 -1.47 6.28
N TYR A 19 -2.20 -1.22 7.40
CA TYR A 19 -1.26 -2.19 7.99
C TYR A 19 -1.97 -3.49 8.39
N THR A 20 -3.10 -3.42 9.10
CA THR A 20 -3.85 -4.61 9.53
C THR A 20 -4.29 -5.46 8.34
N ILE A 21 -4.77 -4.83 7.26
CA ILE A 21 -5.17 -5.57 6.05
C ILE A 21 -3.94 -6.23 5.40
N CYS A 22 -2.85 -5.49 5.23
CA CYS A 22 -1.61 -6.03 4.66
C CYS A 22 -1.04 -7.18 5.50
N LEU A 23 -1.04 -7.07 6.84
CA LEU A 23 -0.59 -8.11 7.75
C LEU A 23 -1.47 -9.35 7.68
N SER A 24 -2.79 -9.17 7.65
CA SER A 24 -3.74 -10.29 7.52
C SER A 24 -3.55 -11.06 6.22
N ILE A 25 -3.03 -10.43 5.17
CA ILE A 25 -2.80 -11.05 3.87
C ILE A 25 -1.39 -11.66 3.76
N LEU A 26 -0.36 -10.90 4.14
CA LEU A 26 1.04 -11.27 3.89
C LEU A 26 1.63 -12.11 5.02
N THR A 27 1.00 -12.14 6.20
CA THR A 27 1.41 -12.90 7.41
C THR A 27 2.79 -12.58 8.00
N ASP A 28 3.62 -11.84 7.27
CA ASP A 28 4.93 -11.32 7.68
C ASP A 28 4.86 -9.83 7.98
N GLU A 29 5.29 -9.42 9.18
CA GLU A 29 5.25 -8.04 9.64
C GLU A 29 6.12 -7.12 8.78
N HIS A 30 7.29 -7.58 8.34
CA HIS A 30 8.19 -6.76 7.55
C HIS A 30 7.58 -6.46 6.18
N SER A 31 7.11 -7.48 5.48
CA SER A 31 6.43 -7.38 4.19
C SER A 31 5.14 -6.55 4.29
N ALA A 32 4.37 -6.74 5.36
CA ALA A 32 3.15 -5.95 5.61
C ALA A 32 3.46 -4.47 5.80
N CYS A 33 4.49 -4.13 6.57
CA CYS A 33 4.94 -2.76 6.79
C CYS A 33 5.38 -2.11 5.48
N GLU A 34 6.22 -2.78 4.68
CA GLU A 34 6.68 -2.27 3.39
C GLU A 34 5.53 -2.10 2.39
N MET A 35 4.58 -3.04 2.37
CA MET A 35 3.40 -2.91 1.51
C MET A 35 2.48 -1.77 1.96
N ALA A 36 2.25 -1.62 3.26
CA ALA A 36 1.42 -0.56 3.81
C ALA A 36 1.96 0.83 3.43
N LYS A 37 3.29 1.04 3.54
CA LYS A 37 3.95 2.28 3.09
C LYS A 37 3.67 2.55 1.61
N ARG A 38 3.82 1.54 0.75
CA ARG A 38 3.57 1.67 -0.70
C ARG A 38 2.12 2.04 -0.98
N VAL A 39 1.16 1.39 -0.32
CA VAL A 39 -0.27 1.69 -0.45
C VAL A 39 -0.58 3.12 0.00
N LEU A 40 -0.06 3.58 1.14
CA LEU A 40 -0.26 4.95 1.62
C LEU A 40 0.30 5.99 0.64
N ILE A 41 1.47 5.73 0.04
CA ILE A 41 2.05 6.59 -1.01
C ILE A 41 1.17 6.62 -2.26
N GLU A 42 0.58 5.48 -2.64
CA GLU A 42 -0.35 5.40 -3.78
C GLU A 42 -1.62 6.21 -3.50
N LEU A 43 -2.23 6.04 -2.32
CA LEU A 43 -3.41 6.81 -1.88
C LEU A 43 -3.13 8.32 -1.84
N PHE A 44 -1.91 8.72 -1.46
CA PHE A 44 -1.53 10.13 -1.46
C PHE A 44 -1.65 10.77 -2.85
N LYS A 45 -1.24 10.02 -3.88
CA LYS A 45 -1.20 10.45 -5.29
C LYS A 45 -2.53 10.25 -6.01
N ASP A 46 -3.36 9.34 -5.53
CA ASP A 46 -4.61 8.95 -6.20
C ASP A 46 -5.73 9.99 -6.03
N SER A 47 -6.14 10.63 -7.12
CA SER A 47 -7.25 11.58 -7.13
C SER A 47 -8.60 10.93 -6.84
N GLU A 48 -8.82 9.68 -7.22
CA GLU A 48 -10.10 9.00 -6.99
C GLU A 48 -10.35 8.81 -5.49
N PHE A 49 -9.34 8.38 -4.74
CA PHE A 49 -9.42 8.29 -3.29
C PHE A 49 -9.84 9.62 -2.64
N TRP A 50 -9.27 10.74 -3.08
CA TRP A 50 -9.59 12.07 -2.53
C TRP A 50 -10.97 12.57 -2.92
N MET A 51 -11.54 12.10 -4.03
CA MET A 51 -12.90 12.41 -4.47
C MET A 51 -13.97 11.60 -3.74
N ARG A 52 -13.60 10.50 -3.06
CA ARG A 52 -14.52 9.67 -2.30
C ARG A 52 -14.85 10.27 -0.94
N GLU A 53 -16.10 10.06 -0.53
CA GLU A 53 -16.55 10.31 0.84
C GLU A 53 -15.84 9.38 1.82
N GLU A 54 -15.74 9.82 3.08
CA GLU A 54 -15.03 9.07 4.13
C GLU A 54 -15.57 7.65 4.31
N LYS A 55 -16.90 7.47 4.25
CA LYS A 55 -17.57 6.16 4.33
C LYS A 55 -17.14 5.18 3.22
N ASP A 56 -16.78 5.69 2.04
CA ASP A 56 -16.43 4.88 0.87
C ASP A 56 -14.92 4.61 0.78
N ARG A 57 -14.11 5.36 1.52
CA ARG A 57 -12.64 5.23 1.52
C ARG A 57 -12.18 3.89 2.07
N GLN A 58 -12.84 3.37 3.11
CA GLN A 58 -12.44 2.09 3.71
C GLN A 58 -12.58 0.92 2.72
N ALA A 59 -13.70 0.85 1.99
CA ALA A 59 -13.89 -0.14 0.95
C ALA A 59 -12.88 0.02 -0.20
N TYR A 60 -12.53 1.26 -0.55
CA TYR A 60 -11.50 1.54 -1.54
C TYR A 60 -10.12 1.07 -1.09
N ILE A 61 -9.72 1.39 0.14
CA ILE A 61 -8.45 0.97 0.75
C ILE A 61 -8.34 -0.55 0.75
N SER A 62 -9.39 -1.26 1.18
CA SER A 62 -9.40 -2.73 1.20
C SER A 62 -9.14 -3.33 -0.19
N ARG A 63 -9.85 -2.85 -1.22
CA ARG A 63 -9.63 -3.30 -2.61
C ARG A 63 -8.22 -3.02 -3.09
N LEU A 64 -7.67 -1.85 -2.77
CA LEU A 64 -6.32 -1.48 -3.16
C LEU A 64 -5.28 -2.38 -2.47
N CYS A 65 -5.40 -2.60 -1.16
CA CYS A 65 -4.54 -3.50 -0.40
C CYS A 65 -4.58 -4.92 -0.98
N MET A 66 -5.76 -5.48 -1.26
CA MET A 66 -5.89 -6.81 -1.88
C MET A 66 -5.17 -6.90 -3.22
N ARG A 67 -5.37 -5.91 -4.10
CA ARG A 67 -4.70 -5.85 -5.41
C ARG A 67 -3.18 -5.79 -5.31
N ARG A 68 -2.65 -5.11 -4.29
CA ARG A 68 -1.20 -4.91 -4.11
C ARG A 68 -0.52 -6.06 -3.39
N CYS A 69 -1.22 -6.71 -2.45
CA CYS A 69 -0.70 -7.89 -1.76
C CYS A 69 -0.81 -9.16 -2.61
N PHE A 70 -1.79 -9.23 -3.51
CA PHE A 70 -1.93 -10.29 -4.51
C PHE A 70 -1.78 -9.75 -5.93
N PRO A 71 -0.56 -9.34 -6.35
CA PRO A 71 -0.35 -8.99 -7.73
C PRO A 71 -0.62 -10.24 -8.59
N PRO A 72 -1.37 -10.13 -9.71
CA PRO A 72 -1.47 -11.23 -10.66
C PRO A 72 -0.05 -11.54 -11.12
N SER A 73 0.46 -12.70 -10.71
CA SER A 73 1.79 -13.28 -10.97
C SER A 73 2.62 -12.48 -12.00
N MET A 74 3.35 -11.47 -11.54
CA MET A 74 4.46 -10.94 -12.32
C MET A 74 5.62 -11.91 -12.14
N HIS A 75 6.00 -12.55 -13.25
CA HIS A 75 7.16 -13.42 -13.36
C HIS A 75 8.35 -12.84 -12.59
N MET A 76 8.89 -13.67 -11.69
CA MET A 76 10.20 -13.46 -11.06
C MET A 76 11.26 -13.28 -12.15
N HIS A 77 11.73 -12.05 -12.37
CA HIS A 77 13.13 -11.86 -12.71
C HIS A 77 13.87 -11.65 -11.40
N ALA A 78 14.29 -12.79 -10.83
CA ALA A 78 15.27 -12.84 -9.78
C ALA A 78 16.51 -12.05 -10.22
N ALA A 79 16.93 -11.13 -9.37
CA ALA A 79 18.23 -10.50 -9.46
C ALA A 79 19.29 -11.61 -9.33
N ALA A 80 19.98 -11.93 -10.42
CA ALA A 80 21.25 -12.62 -10.35
C ALA A 80 22.31 -11.58 -9.99
N ALA A 81 22.55 -11.44 -8.69
CA ALA A 81 23.82 -10.94 -8.19
C ALA A 81 24.92 -11.94 -8.61
N SER A 82 25.61 -11.65 -9.71
CA SER A 82 26.85 -12.36 -10.06
C SER A 82 28.03 -11.59 -9.47
N SER A 83 28.30 -11.84 -8.20
CA SER A 83 29.62 -11.66 -7.62
C SER A 83 30.15 -13.04 -7.27
N CYS A 84 31.16 -13.50 -8.01
CA CYS A 84 32.13 -14.57 -7.72
C CYS A 84 33.10 -14.59 -8.91
N VAL A 85 34.25 -13.90 -8.83
CA VAL A 85 35.58 -14.46 -8.52
C VAL A 85 36.00 -15.58 -9.48
N SER A 86 36.92 -15.25 -10.39
CA SER A 86 38.19 -15.97 -10.65
C SER A 86 39.16 -15.02 -11.32
#